data_AF-A0A0M9E4B6-F1
#
_entry.id   AF-A0A0M9E4B6-F1
#
_cell.length_a   1.000
_cell.length_b   1.000
_cell.length_c   1.000
_cell.angle_alpha   90.00
_cell.angle_beta   90.00
_cell.angle_gamma   90.00
#
_symmetry.space_group_name_H-M   'P 1'
#
loop_
_entity.id
_entity.type
_entity.pdbx_description
1 polymer ?
#
loop_
_entity_poly.entity_id
_entity_poly.type
_entity_poly.pdbx_seq_one_letter_code
_entity_poly.pdbx_strand_id
1 'polypeptide(L)'
;MIRLNFIVEGQTEQLFVHEVLKKHLSMFEVYPYVRRIETGRNKGKIYRGGMTGYLKAKKDIINWMREDKDPHARFTTMFDLFALPSTFPKFDESKKLSDPYKKVEKLEYAFQEDLNEKRFIPYIQLHEFETLL
;
A
#
# COMPACT_ATOMS: atom_id res chain seq x y z
N MET A 1 17.74 -8.14 -10.36
CA MET A 1 17.28 -7.98 -8.96
C MET A 1 16.27 -6.85 -8.86
N ILE A 2 15.09 -7.10 -8.29
CA ILE A 2 14.06 -6.08 -8.09
C ILE A 2 13.92 -5.79 -6.59
N ARG A 3 13.96 -4.51 -6.19
CA ARG A 3 13.61 -4.08 -4.84
C ARG A 3 12.13 -3.74 -4.82
N LEU A 4 11.35 -4.40 -3.96
CA LEU A 4 9.92 -4.14 -3.80
C LEU A 4 9.65 -3.42 -2.47
N ASN A 5 9.38 -2.13 -2.54
CA ASN A 5 9.05 -1.30 -1.40
C ASN A 5 7.55 -1.42 -1.08
N PHE A 6 7.22 -2.09 0.02
CA PHE A 6 5.89 -2.19 0.60
C PHE A 6 5.58 -0.98 1.47
N ILE A 7 4.43 -0.36 1.18
CA ILE A 7 3.83 0.70 1.97
C ILE A 7 2.63 0.10 2.70
N VAL A 8 2.69 0.03 4.02
CA VAL A 8 1.69 -0.70 4.82
C VAL A 8 1.05 0.20 5.89
N GLU A 9 -0.10 -0.21 6.40
CA GLU A 9 -0.83 0.57 7.40
C GLU A 9 -0.28 0.39 8.80
N GLY A 10 -0.06 -0.86 9.21
CA GLY A 10 0.17 -1.25 10.60
C GLY A 10 1.41 -2.12 10.80
N GLN A 11 1.56 -2.56 12.05
CA GLN A 11 2.67 -3.43 12.45
C GLN A 11 2.46 -4.88 11.98
N THR A 12 1.21 -5.33 11.90
CA THR A 12 0.86 -6.68 11.46
C THR A 12 1.31 -6.93 10.02
N GLU A 13 0.97 -6.04 9.10
CA GLU A 13 1.38 -6.14 7.69
C GLU A 13 2.91 -6.02 7.57
N GLN A 14 3.53 -5.16 8.38
CA GLN A 14 4.98 -5.02 8.41
C GLN A 14 5.67 -6.35 8.77
N LEU A 15 5.17 -7.02 9.81
CA LEU A 15 5.68 -8.33 10.23
C LEU A 15 5.40 -9.39 9.17
N PHE A 16 4.21 -9.40 8.58
CA PHE A 16 3.87 -10.33 7.51
C PHE A 16 4.81 -10.22 6.31
N VAL A 17 5.10 -8.99 5.85
CA VAL A 17 6.06 -8.76 4.77
C VAL A 17 7.45 -9.30 5.15
N HIS A 18 7.90 -9.07 6.39
CA HIS A 18 9.24 -9.44 6.84
C HIS A 18 9.41 -10.95 7.07
N GLU A 19 8.46 -11.57 7.76
CA GLU A 19 8.54 -12.96 8.24
C GLU A 19 8.04 -13.95 7.18
N VAL A 20 7.05 -13.56 6.37
CA VAL A 20 6.40 -14.48 5.41
C VAL A 20 6.79 -14.13 3.98
N LEU A 21 6.42 -12.93 3.49
CA LEU A 21 6.59 -12.60 2.07
C LEU A 21 8.06 -12.53 1.66
N LYS A 22 8.96 -12.08 2.53
CA LYS A 22 10.40 -12.03 2.24
C LYS A 22 10.97 -13.37 1.82
N LYS A 23 10.58 -14.46 2.49
CA LYS A 23 11.03 -15.81 2.14
C LYS A 23 10.45 -16.26 0.79
N HIS A 24 9.19 -15.92 0.54
CA HIS A 24 8.53 -16.29 -0.71
C HIS A 24 9.10 -15.52 -1.91
N LEU A 25 9.19 -14.20 -1.80
CA LEU A 25 9.62 -13.30 -2.88
C LEU A 25 11.10 -13.46 -3.24
N SER A 26 11.96 -13.82 -2.28
CA SER A 26 13.38 -14.04 -2.55
C SER A 26 13.64 -15.20 -3.51
N MET A 27 12.74 -16.19 -3.57
CA MET A 27 12.80 -17.28 -4.56
C MET A 27 12.62 -16.79 -6.00
N PHE A 28 12.08 -15.58 -6.18
CA PHE A 28 11.87 -14.91 -7.47
C PHE A 28 12.83 -13.74 -7.69
N GLU A 29 13.91 -13.64 -6.90
CA GLU A 29 14.86 -12.50 -6.93
C GLU A 29 14.21 -11.12 -6.68
N VAL A 30 13.09 -11.13 -5.94
CA VAL A 30 12.39 -9.93 -5.47
C VAL A 30 12.65 -9.74 -3.98
N TYR A 31 13.15 -8.56 -3.61
CA TYR A 31 13.58 -8.29 -2.25
C TYR A 31 12.68 -7.23 -1.61
N PRO A 32 11.80 -7.62 -0.66
CA PRO A 32 10.88 -6.68 -0.06
C PRO A 32 11.55 -5.82 1.00
N TYR A 33 11.20 -4.54 0.99
CA TYR A 33 11.46 -3.56 2.05
C TYR A 33 10.13 -3.00 2.48
N VAL A 34 9.93 -2.74 3.77
CA VAL A 34 8.62 -2.33 4.28
C VAL A 34 8.70 -1.05 5.10
N ARG A 35 7.72 -0.17 4.86
CA ARG A 35 7.54 1.07 5.59
C ARG A 35 6.06 1.25 5.93
N ARG A 36 5.79 1.70 7.15
CA ARG A 36 4.44 2.11 7.56
C ARG A 36 4.16 3.55 7.11
N ILE A 37 2.93 3.80 6.64
CA ILE A 37 2.48 5.15 6.28
C ILE A 37 2.56 6.12 7.45
N GLU A 38 2.90 7.38 7.18
CA GLU A 38 2.79 8.45 8.18
C GLU A 38 1.32 8.87 8.39
N THR A 39 0.87 8.82 9.64
CA THR A 39 -0.52 9.07 10.03
C THR A 39 -0.66 10.34 10.86
N GLY A 40 0.41 10.80 11.49
CA GLY A 40 0.45 12.05 12.26
C GLY A 40 1.85 12.65 12.29
N ARG A 41 1.93 13.98 12.38
CA ARG A 41 3.17 14.64 12.84
C ARG A 41 2.78 15.67 13.88
N ASN A 42 3.25 15.51 15.11
CA ASN A 42 3.00 16.43 16.21
C ASN A 42 4.31 16.73 16.94
N LYS A 43 4.66 18.00 17.12
CA LYS A 43 5.89 18.46 17.80
C LYS A 43 7.16 17.70 17.36
N GLY A 44 7.32 17.45 16.06
CA GLY A 44 8.47 16.73 15.49
C GLY A 44 8.38 15.19 15.56
N LYS A 45 7.44 14.62 16.32
CA LYS A 45 7.20 13.17 16.39
C LYS A 45 6.31 12.71 15.23
N ILE A 46 6.77 11.71 14.49
CA ILE A 46 6.04 11.06 13.40
C ILE A 46 5.28 9.87 13.97
N TYR A 47 3.96 9.84 13.74
CA TYR A 47 3.07 8.74 14.07
C TYR A 47 2.80 7.93 12.80
N ARG A 48 2.75 6.61 12.93
CA ARG A 48 2.53 5.66 11.83
C ARG A 48 1.52 4.60 12.29
N GLY A 49 0.54 4.25 11.45
CA GLY A 49 -0.57 3.37 11.84
C GLY A 49 -1.95 3.83 11.36
N GLY A 50 -2.53 3.16 10.35
CA GLY A 50 -3.90 3.36 9.84
C GLY A 50 -4.09 4.56 8.89
N MET A 51 -4.78 4.36 7.76
CA MET A 51 -4.98 5.44 6.77
C MET A 51 -6.16 6.34 7.14
N THR A 52 -5.90 7.44 7.87
CA THR A 52 -6.94 8.41 8.26
C THR A 52 -7.41 9.33 7.12
N GLY A 53 -6.62 9.46 6.06
CA GLY A 53 -6.97 10.30 4.91
C GLY A 53 -6.05 10.07 3.72
N TYR A 54 -6.66 9.94 2.55
CA TYR A 54 -5.95 9.55 1.33
C TYR A 54 -4.87 10.57 0.92
N LEU A 55 -5.16 11.86 0.97
CA LEU A 55 -4.22 12.91 0.53
C LEU A 55 -2.90 12.89 1.29
N LYS A 56 -2.95 12.53 2.57
CA LYS A 56 -1.74 12.43 3.39
C LYS A 56 -0.90 11.21 2.99
N ALA A 57 -1.54 10.05 2.86
CA ALA A 57 -0.88 8.83 2.39
C ALA A 57 -0.27 9.04 1.00
N LYS A 58 -1.04 9.63 0.06
CA LYS A 58 -0.56 10.01 -1.28
C LYS A 58 0.71 10.85 -1.23
N LYS A 59 0.73 11.92 -0.40
CA LYS A 59 1.90 12.79 -0.28
C LYS A 59 3.13 12.05 0.23
N ASP A 60 2.96 11.21 1.26
CA ASP A 60 4.05 10.41 1.84
C ASP A 60 4.62 9.42 0.80
N ILE A 61 3.75 8.68 0.11
CA ILE A 61 4.12 7.74 -0.95
C ILE A 61 4.88 8.44 -2.08
N ILE A 62 4.36 9.57 -2.59
CA ILE A 62 5.01 10.34 -3.66
C ILE A 62 6.39 10.84 -3.22
N ASN A 63 6.52 11.38 -2.01
CA ASN A 63 7.80 11.84 -1.52
C ASN A 63 8.82 10.70 -1.46
N TRP A 64 8.41 9.54 -0.96
CA TRP A 64 9.30 8.38 -0.90
C TRP A 64 9.74 7.89 -2.29
N MET A 65 8.81 7.79 -3.24
CA MET A 65 9.14 7.39 -4.62
C MET A 65 10.09 8.40 -5.31
N ARG A 66 10.08 9.66 -4.90
CA ARG A 66 11.01 10.70 -5.40
C ARG A 66 12.39 10.62 -4.77
N GLU A 67 12.46 10.26 -3.49
CA GLU A 67 13.71 10.07 -2.76
C GLU A 67 14.48 8.85 -3.28
N ASP A 68 13.76 7.77 -3.59
CA ASP A 68 14.33 6.55 -4.14
C ASP A 68 14.30 6.58 -5.68
N LYS A 69 15.42 6.98 -6.29
CA LYS A 69 15.60 7.11 -7.74
C LYS A 69 16.07 5.84 -8.44
N ASP A 70 16.17 4.73 -7.73
CA ASP A 70 16.62 3.47 -8.29
C ASP A 70 15.63 2.96 -9.37
N PRO A 71 16.08 2.68 -10.61
CA PRO A 71 15.21 2.18 -11.68
C PRO A 71 14.71 0.75 -11.41
N HIS A 72 15.37 -0.01 -10.53
CA HIS A 72 14.98 -1.35 -10.11
C HIS A 72 14.06 -1.36 -8.88
N ALA A 73 13.82 -0.19 -8.27
CA ALA A 73 12.82 -0.07 -7.23
C ALA A 73 11.41 -0.13 -7.82
N ARG A 74 10.55 -0.92 -7.18
CA ARG A 74 9.10 -0.98 -7.37
C ARG A 74 8.44 -0.66 -6.05
N PHE A 75 7.24 -0.11 -6.11
CA PHE A 75 6.48 0.31 -4.94
C PHE A 75 5.11 -0.32 -4.99
N THR A 76 4.67 -0.86 -3.86
CA THR A 76 3.35 -1.47 -3.72
C THR A 76 2.77 -1.13 -2.36
N THR A 77 1.47 -1.34 -2.21
CA THR A 77 0.78 -1.17 -0.93
C THR A 77 0.36 -2.51 -0.35
N MET A 78 -0.04 -2.52 0.91
CA MET A 78 -0.82 -3.61 1.49
C MET A 78 -1.82 -2.95 2.43
N PHE A 79 -2.82 -2.32 1.82
CA PHE A 79 -3.86 -1.57 2.51
C PHE A 79 -5.12 -2.40 2.63
N ASP A 80 -5.77 -2.35 3.77
CA ASP A 80 -7.02 -3.08 3.99
C ASP A 80 -8.17 -2.36 3.27
N LEU A 81 -8.88 -3.09 2.40
CA LEU A 81 -10.03 -2.59 1.68
C LEU A 81 -11.07 -1.93 2.60
N PHE A 82 -11.30 -2.52 3.78
CA PHE A 82 -12.33 -2.06 4.71
C PHE A 82 -11.86 -0.88 5.57
N ALA A 83 -10.55 -0.64 5.64
CA ALA A 83 -9.96 0.50 6.34
C ALA A 83 -9.69 1.71 5.42
N LEU A 84 -9.91 1.60 4.11
CA LEU A 84 -9.73 2.71 3.18
C LEU A 84 -10.64 3.90 3.53
N PRO A 85 -10.11 5.13 3.56
CA PRO A 85 -10.91 6.31 3.85
C PRO A 85 -11.88 6.60 2.69
N SER A 86 -13.02 7.22 2.99
CA SER A 86 -13.98 7.66 1.97
C SER A 86 -13.40 8.65 0.94
N THR A 87 -12.27 9.28 1.27
CA THR A 87 -11.52 10.19 0.38
C THR A 87 -10.63 9.46 -0.64
N PHE A 88 -10.59 8.13 -0.63
CA PHE A 88 -9.82 7.35 -1.58
C PHE A 88 -10.36 7.51 -3.01
N PRO A 89 -9.52 7.50 -4.06
CA PRO A 89 -9.95 7.67 -5.44
C PRO A 89 -11.06 6.68 -5.80
N LYS A 90 -12.15 7.19 -6.40
CA LYS A 90 -13.28 6.38 -6.89
C LYS A 90 -13.98 5.53 -5.81
N PHE A 91 -13.82 5.84 -4.52
CA PHE A 91 -14.40 5.06 -3.43
C PHE A 91 -15.93 4.93 -3.51
N ASP A 92 -16.66 6.03 -3.71
CA ASP A 92 -18.13 5.98 -3.79
C ASP A 92 -18.64 5.25 -5.04
N GLU A 93 -17.87 5.26 -6.13
CA GLU A 93 -18.20 4.47 -7.30
C GLU A 93 -17.96 2.98 -7.07
N SER A 94 -16.91 2.63 -6.31
CA SER A 94 -16.57 1.25 -5.97
C SER A 94 -17.65 0.60 -5.09
N LYS A 95 -18.35 1.37 -4.24
CA LYS A 95 -19.47 0.89 -3.41
C LYS A 95 -20.64 0.34 -4.22
N LYS A 96 -20.80 0.78 -5.47
CA LYS A 96 -21.86 0.32 -6.37
C LYS A 96 -21.59 -1.07 -6.94
N LEU A 97 -20.37 -1.59 -6.79
CA LEU A 97 -19.99 -2.92 -7.24
C LEU A 97 -20.29 -3.94 -6.13
N SER A 98 -21.11 -4.93 -6.47
CA SER A 98 -21.43 -6.07 -5.58
C SER A 98 -20.27 -7.07 -5.49
N ASP A 99 -19.53 -7.24 -6.58
CA ASP A 99 -18.37 -8.13 -6.65
C ASP A 99 -17.16 -7.49 -5.94
N PRO A 100 -16.64 -8.11 -4.87
CA PRO A 100 -15.53 -7.55 -4.10
C PRO A 100 -14.22 -7.50 -4.91
N TYR A 101 -13.98 -8.43 -5.84
CA TYR A 101 -12.77 -8.42 -6.65
C TYR A 101 -12.80 -7.25 -7.64
N LYS A 102 -13.95 -7.00 -8.28
CA LYS A 102 -14.13 -5.82 -9.13
C LYS A 102 -14.01 -4.51 -8.37
N LYS A 103 -14.42 -4.50 -7.10
CA LYS A 103 -14.24 -3.35 -6.21
C LYS A 103 -12.76 -3.05 -5.98
N VAL A 104 -11.97 -4.07 -5.64
CA VAL A 104 -10.51 -3.97 -5.46
C VAL A 104 -9.85 -3.51 -6.75
N GLU A 105 -10.12 -4.18 -7.87
CA GLU A 105 -9.57 -3.82 -9.19
C GLU A 105 -9.85 -2.35 -9.55
N LYS A 106 -11.09 -1.89 -9.33
CA LYS A 106 -11.47 -0.49 -9.58
C LYS A 106 -10.70 0.49 -8.70
N LEU A 107 -10.50 0.16 -7.42
CA LEU A 107 -9.77 1.02 -6.48
C LEU A 107 -8.27 1.03 -6.78
N GLU A 108 -7.69 -0.11 -7.10
CA GLU A 108 -6.29 -0.24 -7.51
C GLU A 108 -6.02 0.56 -8.80
N TYR A 109 -6.88 0.41 -9.81
CA TYR A 109 -6.76 1.18 -11.05
C TYR A 109 -6.83 2.69 -10.78
N ALA A 110 -7.83 3.14 -10.01
CA ALA A 110 -7.98 4.55 -9.66
C ALA A 110 -6.79 5.08 -8.85
N PHE A 111 -6.19 4.25 -8.01
CA PHE A 111 -5.01 4.61 -7.24
C PHE A 111 -3.76 4.73 -8.11
N GLN A 112 -3.57 3.78 -9.04
CA GLN A 112 -2.49 3.84 -10.02
C GLN A 112 -2.58 5.10 -10.90
N GLU A 113 -3.78 5.40 -11.42
CA GLU A 113 -4.01 6.60 -12.23
C GLU A 113 -3.74 7.89 -11.44
N ASP A 114 -4.20 7.96 -10.19
CA ASP A 114 -4.06 9.17 -9.37
C ASP A 114 -2.61 9.44 -8.90
N LEU A 115 -1.80 8.39 -8.71
CA LEU A 115 -0.37 8.52 -8.44
C LEU A 115 0.46 8.75 -9.70
N ASN A 116 0.05 8.20 -10.85
CA ASN A 116 0.70 8.34 -12.14
C ASN A 116 2.21 8.06 -12.12
N GLU A 117 2.64 7.01 -11.41
CA GLU A 117 4.04 6.60 -11.28
C GLU A 117 4.24 5.19 -11.84
N LYS A 118 5.12 5.05 -12.84
CA LYS A 118 5.34 3.77 -13.55
C LYS A 118 5.95 2.67 -12.68
N ARG A 119 6.64 3.06 -11.60
CA ARG A 119 7.25 2.10 -10.65
C ARG A 119 6.27 1.67 -9.55
N PHE A 120 5.07 2.25 -9.51
CA PHE A 120 4.03 1.89 -8.54
C PHE A 120 3.13 0.78 -9.10
N ILE A 121 2.79 -0.17 -8.24
CA ILE A 121 1.89 -1.30 -8.50
C ILE A 121 1.00 -1.42 -7.26
N PRO A 122 -0.20 -0.83 -7.23
CA PRO A 122 -1.06 -0.87 -6.06
C PRO A 122 -1.46 -2.30 -5.74
N TYR A 123 -1.60 -2.56 -4.44
CA TYR A 123 -2.21 -3.77 -3.94
C TYR A 123 -3.08 -3.44 -2.74
N ILE A 124 -4.35 -3.81 -2.81
CA ILE A 124 -5.35 -3.63 -1.77
C ILE A 124 -5.79 -5.02 -1.28
N GLN A 125 -5.58 -5.26 0.01
CA GLN A 125 -5.91 -6.50 0.67
C GLN A 125 -7.43 -6.61 0.84
N LEU A 126 -8.05 -7.56 0.13
CA LEU A 126 -9.48 -7.85 0.22
C LEU A 126 -9.84 -8.66 1.46
N HIS A 127 -9.03 -9.66 1.80
CA HIS A 127 -9.31 -10.61 2.88
C HIS A 127 -8.35 -10.38 4.03
N GLU A 128 -8.87 -10.27 5.24
CA GLU A 128 -8.06 -10.27 6.45
C GLU A 128 -7.29 -11.59 6.55
N PHE A 129 -6.00 -11.49 6.86
CA PHE A 129 -5.08 -12.63 6.90
C PHE A 129 -5.48 -13.70 7.93
N GLU A 130 -6.29 -13.36 8.95
CA GLU A 130 -6.83 -14.33 9.91
C GLU A 130 -7.70 -15.42 9.27
N THR A 131 -8.16 -15.23 8.03
CA THR A 131 -8.90 -16.26 7.27
C THR A 131 -7.99 -17.29 6.58
N LEU A 132 -6.67 -17.12 6.64
CA LEU A 132 -5.66 -17.95 5.97
C LEU A 132 -4.77 -18.78 6.93
N LEU A 133 -4.93 -18.61 8.25
CA LEU A 133 -4.26 -19.38 9.31
C LEU A 133 -5.25 -20.34 9.99
#